data_AF-L2FT48-F1
#
_entry.id   AF-L2FT48-F1
#
_cell.length_a   1.000
_cell.length_b   1.000
_cell.length_c   1.000
_cell.angle_alpha   90.00
_cell.angle_beta   90.00
_cell.angle_gamma   90.00
#
_symmetry.space_group_name_H-M   'P 1'
#
loop_
_entity.id
_entity.type
_entity.pdbx_description
1 polymer ?
#
loop_
_entity_poly.entity_id
_entity_poly.type
_entity_poly.pdbx_seq_one_letter_code
_entity_poly.pdbx_strand_id
1 'polypeptide(L)'
;MTARDGGFKFMSQAALENATLEMAPVTEEKLMERVRDKRISDDEAGYGQIVSLKDGIDRDLLRIWNAPTGSVAAPFVPWWLGVSSIPSEFGEHRYLTTGASGSFLSPDYQLQEASEFAGRIFKRVLYYMCSQPDTFHPIVTHMLTGFENQSRSDIDWVETSAKVLIESGDRETASSLLTYYSHSRASKALELGKAMTAALDGYIKLSGQWRNPIGSEINDAGEGAETVNCLVGYDPDQPIWKQPANPMRKKRSLRNRMFVQGPRY
;
A
#
# COMPACT_ATOMS: atom_id res chain seq x y z
N MET A 1 -11.27 -18.39 19.26
CA MET A 1 -10.46 -17.16 19.17
C MET A 1 -11.37 -16.03 18.70
N THR A 2 -11.29 -14.85 19.32
CA THR A 2 -12.00 -13.66 18.84
C THR A 2 -11.23 -13.04 17.65
N ALA A 3 -11.86 -12.20 16.83
CA ALA A 3 -11.13 -11.43 15.81
C ALA A 3 -10.06 -10.51 16.42
N ARG A 4 -10.22 -10.11 17.69
CA ARG A 4 -9.29 -9.26 18.44
C ARG A 4 -7.96 -9.96 18.73
N ASP A 5 -8.02 -11.26 19.04
CA ASP A 5 -6.88 -12.06 19.51
C ASP A 5 -6.46 -13.17 18.53
N GLY A 6 -7.21 -13.36 17.43
CA GLY A 6 -6.95 -14.36 16.38
C GLY A 6 -6.09 -13.87 15.22
N GLY A 7 -5.40 -14.80 14.54
CA GLY A 7 -4.31 -14.56 13.59
C GLY A 7 -4.69 -14.70 12.11
N PHE A 8 -5.59 -13.88 11.58
CA PHE A 8 -5.75 -13.76 10.12
C PHE A 8 -4.58 -12.99 9.47
N LYS A 9 -3.78 -12.29 10.26
CA LYS A 9 -2.56 -11.57 9.88
C LYS A 9 -1.43 -11.92 10.86
N PHE A 10 -0.19 -11.59 10.51
CA PHE A 10 1.01 -11.83 11.35
C PHE A 10 1.01 -11.02 12.67
N MET A 11 -0.04 -10.24 12.93
CA MET A 11 -0.33 -9.57 14.21
C MET A 11 -1.83 -9.58 14.47
N SER A 12 -2.23 -9.86 15.71
CA SER A 12 -3.63 -9.66 16.15
C SER A 12 -3.96 -8.17 16.29
N GLN A 13 -5.25 -7.84 16.27
CA GLN A 13 -5.70 -6.45 16.46
C GLN A 13 -5.25 -5.90 17.82
N ALA A 14 -5.31 -6.70 18.89
CA ALA A 14 -4.84 -6.29 20.21
C ALA A 14 -3.31 -6.04 20.23
N ALA A 15 -2.53 -6.89 19.55
CA ALA A 15 -1.08 -6.69 19.47
C ALA A 15 -0.74 -5.41 18.67
N LEU A 16 -1.50 -5.13 17.61
CA LEU A 16 -1.35 -3.90 16.82
C LEU A 16 -1.73 -2.66 17.65
N GLU A 17 -2.84 -2.71 18.39
CA GLU A 17 -3.30 -1.64 19.27
C GLU A 17 -2.25 -1.32 20.34
N ASN A 18 -1.80 -2.33 21.10
CA ASN A 18 -0.78 -2.15 22.14
C ASN A 18 0.52 -1.57 21.58
N ALA A 19 1.00 -2.13 20.47
CA ALA A 19 2.23 -1.66 19.84
C ALA A 19 2.09 -0.23 19.28
N THR A 20 0.87 0.22 18.96
CA THR A 20 0.60 1.60 18.54
C THR A 20 0.51 2.54 19.74
N LEU A 21 -0.09 2.10 20.86
CA LEU A 21 -0.13 2.86 22.11
C LEU A 21 1.28 3.12 22.67
N GLU A 22 2.18 2.15 22.58
CA GLU A 22 3.60 2.28 22.96
C GLU A 22 4.37 3.34 22.15
N MET A 23 3.84 3.76 21.00
CA MET A 23 4.46 4.79 20.15
C MET A 23 4.15 6.22 20.61
N ALA A 24 3.33 6.41 21.65
CA ALA A 24 2.96 7.74 22.14
C ALA A 24 4.18 8.53 22.68
N PRO A 25 4.34 9.83 22.34
CA PRO A 25 3.52 10.58 21.38
C PRO A 25 3.79 10.15 19.93
N VAL A 26 2.71 9.89 19.19
CA VAL A 26 2.77 9.41 17.81
C VAL A 26 2.78 10.58 16.84
N THR A 27 3.68 10.51 15.85
CA THR A 27 3.70 11.43 14.70
C THR A 27 3.04 10.76 13.50
N GLU A 28 2.59 11.56 12.52
CA GLU A 28 2.04 11.00 11.27
C GLU A 28 3.03 10.07 10.57
N GLU A 29 4.32 10.44 10.55
CA GLU A 29 5.39 9.61 9.98
C GLU A 29 5.50 8.25 10.67
N LYS A 30 5.53 8.22 12.00
CA LYS A 30 5.56 6.96 12.75
C LYS A 30 4.31 6.13 12.49
N LEU A 31 3.15 6.76 12.38
CA LEU A 31 1.91 6.07 12.07
C LEU A 31 1.88 5.53 10.63
N MET A 32 2.50 6.23 9.66
CA MET A 32 2.71 5.74 8.30
C MET A 32 3.55 4.48 8.28
N GLU A 33 4.67 4.47 9.01
CA GLU A 33 5.50 3.27 9.16
C GLU A 33 4.70 2.10 9.75
N ARG A 34 3.86 2.37 10.75
CA ARG A 34 3.01 1.37 11.38
C ARG A 34 1.98 0.78 10.42
N VAL A 35 1.23 1.62 9.71
CA VAL A 35 0.21 1.18 8.74
C VAL A 35 0.84 0.45 7.55
N ARG A 36 2.07 0.81 7.19
CA ARG A 36 2.90 0.18 6.14
C ARG A 36 3.49 -1.17 6.55
N ASP A 37 3.41 -1.56 7.82
CA ASP A 37 4.03 -2.78 8.31
C ASP A 37 3.55 -4.01 7.54
N LYS A 38 4.48 -4.72 6.89
CA LYS A 38 4.24 -5.92 6.07
C LYS A 38 3.58 -7.07 6.82
N ARG A 39 3.51 -7.00 8.15
CA ARG A 39 2.76 -7.96 8.99
C ARG A 39 1.24 -7.78 8.92
N ILE A 40 0.79 -6.58 8.53
CA ILE A 40 -0.63 -6.21 8.47
C ILE A 40 -1.05 -5.64 7.11
N SER A 41 -0.09 -5.20 6.29
CA SER A 41 -0.33 -4.67 4.95
C SER A 41 0.22 -5.63 3.89
N ASP A 42 -0.69 -6.28 3.17
CA ASP A 42 -0.45 -7.22 2.08
C ASP A 42 -1.55 -7.06 1.00
N ASP A 43 -1.71 -8.04 0.10
CA ASP A 43 -2.65 -7.94 -1.03
C ASP A 43 -4.14 -7.88 -0.64
N GLU A 44 -4.47 -8.33 0.58
CA GLU A 44 -5.83 -8.25 1.12
C GLU A 44 -6.11 -6.88 1.75
N ALA A 45 -5.07 -6.08 2.04
CA ALA A 45 -5.27 -4.72 2.50
C ALA A 45 -5.77 -3.84 1.35
N GLY A 46 -7.05 -3.45 1.42
CA GLY A 46 -7.70 -2.66 0.37
C GLY A 46 -7.10 -1.26 0.18
N TYR A 47 -6.68 -0.60 1.26
CA TYR A 47 -6.04 0.71 1.26
C TYR A 47 -5.28 0.93 2.58
N GLY A 48 -4.42 1.96 2.62
CA GLY A 48 -3.86 2.49 3.86
C GLY A 48 -4.34 3.92 4.10
N GLN A 49 -4.73 4.23 5.33
CA GLN A 49 -5.22 5.57 5.68
C GLN A 49 -4.72 6.02 7.04
N ILE A 50 -4.36 7.30 7.13
CA ILE A 50 -3.96 7.95 8.37
C ILE A 50 -4.61 9.32 8.45
N VAL A 51 -5.15 9.63 9.63
CA VAL A 51 -5.82 10.89 9.92
C VAL A 51 -5.31 11.41 11.25
N SER A 52 -4.90 12.68 11.27
CA SER A 52 -4.60 13.41 12.51
C SER A 52 -5.76 14.33 12.83
N LEU A 53 -6.49 14.02 13.89
CA LEU A 53 -7.56 14.89 14.39
C LEU A 53 -6.97 15.88 15.39
N LYS A 54 -7.06 17.17 15.08
CA LYS A 54 -6.57 18.27 15.91
C LYS A 54 -7.74 19.18 16.27
N ASP A 55 -7.80 19.61 17.53
CA ASP A 55 -8.80 20.58 17.96
C ASP A 55 -8.47 22.00 17.43
N GLY A 56 -9.49 22.83 17.25
CA GLY A 56 -9.34 24.23 16.81
C GLY A 56 -8.86 24.43 15.37
N ILE A 57 -8.92 23.40 14.52
CA ILE A 57 -8.57 23.49 13.09
C ILE A 57 -9.85 23.64 12.25
N ASP A 58 -9.81 24.50 11.22
CA ASP A 58 -10.91 24.62 10.25
C ASP A 58 -11.15 23.27 9.57
N ARG A 59 -12.43 22.88 9.39
CA ARG A 59 -12.80 21.59 8.81
C ARG A 59 -12.14 21.33 7.47
N ASP A 60 -11.97 22.36 6.64
CA ASP A 60 -11.39 22.22 5.30
C ASP A 60 -9.89 21.88 5.36
N LEU A 61 -9.23 22.12 6.49
CA LEU A 61 -7.83 21.79 6.75
C LEU A 61 -7.63 20.43 7.43
N LEU A 62 -8.71 19.68 7.73
CA LEU A 62 -8.57 18.31 8.20
C LEU A 62 -8.00 17.45 7.07
N ARG A 63 -6.85 16.81 7.34
CA ARG A 63 -6.08 16.06 6.33
C ARG A 63 -6.09 14.56 6.59
N ILE A 64 -6.22 13.83 5.49
CA ILE A 64 -6.13 12.39 5.38
C ILE A 64 -4.94 12.07 4.48
N TRP A 65 -4.07 11.17 4.92
CA TRP A 65 -3.11 10.50 4.06
C TRP A 65 -3.72 9.22 3.54
N ASN A 66 -3.75 9.03 2.23
CA ASN A 66 -4.32 7.83 1.63
C ASN A 66 -3.32 7.15 0.69
N ALA A 67 -3.12 5.86 0.89
CA ALA A 67 -2.49 4.96 -0.05
C ALA A 67 -3.59 4.23 -0.85
N PRO A 68 -3.54 4.25 -2.20
CA PRO A 68 -4.62 3.73 -3.08
C PRO A 68 -4.75 2.20 -3.09
N THR A 69 -3.86 1.48 -2.41
CA THR A 69 -3.96 0.04 -2.11
C THR A 69 -3.17 -0.25 -0.83
N GLY A 70 -2.86 -1.52 -0.52
CA GLY A 70 -2.03 -1.92 0.60
C GLY A 70 -0.79 -1.05 0.72
N SER A 71 -0.70 -0.29 1.82
CA SER A 71 0.30 0.76 1.97
C SER A 71 1.73 0.24 1.91
N VAL A 72 2.01 -1.05 2.17
CA VAL A 72 3.33 -1.67 1.95
C VAL A 72 3.94 -1.35 0.57
N ALA A 73 3.11 -1.23 -0.48
CA ALA A 73 3.56 -1.02 -1.86
C ALA A 73 3.10 0.29 -2.51
N ALA A 74 2.38 1.15 -1.79
CA ALA A 74 1.81 2.39 -2.33
C ALA A 74 2.17 3.60 -1.44
N PRO A 75 2.38 4.80 -2.01
CA PRO A 75 2.70 5.99 -1.25
C PRO A 75 1.44 6.57 -0.61
N PHE A 76 1.61 7.22 0.53
CA PHE A 76 0.57 8.07 1.11
C PHE A 76 0.49 9.42 0.36
N VAL A 77 -0.65 9.70 -0.26
CA VAL A 77 -0.97 10.99 -0.90
C VAL A 77 -1.82 11.82 0.07
N PRO A 78 -1.55 13.13 0.25
CA PRO A 78 -2.31 13.98 1.14
C PRO A 78 -3.61 14.47 0.48
N TRP A 79 -4.72 14.37 1.21
CA TRP A 79 -6.04 14.86 0.84
C TRP A 79 -6.63 15.64 2.00
N TRP A 80 -7.11 16.85 1.75
CA TRP A 80 -7.84 17.62 2.75
C TRP A 80 -9.34 17.47 2.55
N LEU A 81 -10.13 17.62 3.61
CA LEU A 81 -11.60 17.62 3.48
C LEU A 81 -12.11 18.82 2.67
N GLY A 82 -11.32 19.89 2.56
CA GLY A 82 -11.65 21.07 1.75
C GLY A 82 -11.39 20.92 0.25
N VAL A 83 -10.90 19.77 -0.23
CA VAL A 83 -10.75 19.53 -1.68
C VAL A 83 -12.11 19.37 -2.36
N SER A 84 -12.21 19.73 -3.63
CA SER A 84 -13.48 19.72 -4.38
C SER A 84 -13.65 18.51 -5.31
N SER A 85 -12.59 17.74 -5.57
CA SER A 85 -12.63 16.59 -6.49
C SER A 85 -11.45 15.63 -6.31
N ILE A 86 -11.61 14.42 -6.83
CA ILE A 86 -10.58 13.38 -6.90
C ILE A 86 -10.30 13.07 -8.39
N PRO A 87 -9.03 12.95 -8.83
CA PRO A 87 -8.72 12.53 -10.20
C PRO A 87 -9.26 11.14 -10.50
N SER A 88 -9.65 10.88 -11.75
CA SER A 88 -10.22 9.59 -12.18
C SER A 88 -9.31 8.41 -11.85
N GLU A 89 -7.99 8.60 -11.86
CA GLU A 89 -7.04 7.53 -11.58
C GLU A 89 -7.04 7.05 -10.13
N PHE A 90 -7.57 7.87 -9.22
CA PHE A 90 -7.74 7.60 -7.80
C PHE A 90 -9.20 7.40 -7.39
N GLY A 91 -10.13 7.53 -8.33
CA GLY A 91 -11.55 7.23 -8.13
C GLY A 91 -11.85 5.73 -8.02
N GLU A 92 -13.12 5.40 -7.82
CA GLU A 92 -13.57 4.00 -7.78
C GLU A 92 -13.56 3.42 -9.20
N HIS A 93 -12.69 2.43 -9.42
CA HIS A 93 -12.71 1.57 -10.60
C HIS A 93 -13.45 0.27 -10.28
N ARG A 94 -14.10 -0.32 -11.28
CA ARG A 94 -14.84 -1.58 -11.24
C ARG A 94 -14.05 -2.72 -10.60
N TYR A 95 -12.73 -2.75 -10.77
CA TYR A 95 -11.87 -3.76 -10.14
C TYR A 95 -11.87 -3.71 -8.60
N LEU A 96 -12.44 -2.67 -7.98
CA LEU A 96 -12.66 -2.55 -6.54
C LEU A 96 -14.04 -3.07 -6.08
N THR A 97 -14.91 -3.51 -6.99
CA THR A 97 -16.26 -3.96 -6.65
C THR A 97 -16.34 -5.49 -6.60
N THR A 98 -16.83 -6.05 -5.49
CA THR A 98 -17.06 -7.49 -5.36
C THR A 98 -17.97 -8.02 -6.46
N GLY A 99 -17.61 -9.14 -7.07
CA GLY A 99 -18.39 -9.76 -8.14
C GLY A 99 -18.33 -9.03 -9.48
N ALA A 100 -17.50 -7.98 -9.59
CA ALA A 100 -17.37 -7.22 -10.83
C ALA A 100 -16.98 -8.07 -12.04
N SER A 101 -16.30 -9.21 -11.86
CA SER A 101 -15.95 -10.12 -12.95
C SER A 101 -17.15 -10.84 -13.59
N GLY A 102 -18.33 -10.82 -12.95
CA GLY A 102 -19.52 -11.57 -13.38
C GLY A 102 -20.49 -10.83 -14.31
N SER A 103 -20.26 -9.55 -14.61
CA SER A 103 -21.16 -8.70 -15.41
C SER A 103 -20.42 -7.95 -16.53
N PHE A 104 -21.06 -6.99 -17.19
CA PHE A 104 -20.40 -6.06 -18.13
C PHE A 104 -20.39 -4.63 -17.56
N LEU A 105 -19.50 -3.79 -18.09
CA LEU A 105 -19.35 -2.41 -17.63
C LEU A 105 -20.55 -1.54 -18.01
N SER A 106 -21.03 -0.70 -17.09
CA SER A 106 -22.01 0.35 -17.40
C SER A 106 -21.36 1.43 -18.27
N PRO A 107 -21.99 1.90 -19.37
CA PRO A 107 -21.45 2.96 -20.21
C PRO A 107 -21.03 4.23 -19.46
N ASP A 108 -21.70 4.57 -18.35
CA ASP A 108 -21.37 5.75 -17.53
C ASP A 108 -19.98 5.66 -16.88
N TYR A 109 -19.43 4.46 -16.71
CA TYR A 109 -18.12 4.22 -16.13
C TYR A 109 -17.04 4.00 -17.20
N GLN A 110 -17.36 4.11 -18.49
CA GLN A 110 -16.41 3.77 -19.57
C GLN A 110 -15.14 4.62 -19.55
N LEU A 111 -15.24 5.92 -19.24
CA LEU A 111 -14.09 6.83 -19.18
C LEU A 111 -13.31 6.64 -17.89
N GLN A 112 -14.00 6.37 -16.78
CA GLN A 112 -13.39 6.01 -15.51
C GLN A 112 -12.52 4.76 -15.69
N GLU A 113 -13.07 3.68 -16.26
CA GLU A 113 -12.33 2.43 -16.52
C GLU A 113 -11.25 2.56 -17.60
N ALA A 114 -11.39 3.52 -18.52
CA ALA A 114 -10.36 3.79 -19.52
C ALA A 114 -9.16 4.55 -18.94
N SER A 115 -9.37 5.29 -17.84
CA SER A 115 -8.28 5.97 -17.13
C SER A 115 -7.31 4.95 -16.52
N GLU A 116 -6.08 5.38 -16.24
CA GLU A 116 -5.16 4.54 -15.49
C GLU A 116 -5.67 4.33 -14.07
N PHE A 117 -5.51 3.14 -13.51
CA PHE A 117 -5.96 2.89 -12.14
C PHE A 117 -4.79 2.82 -11.17
N ALA A 118 -4.70 3.79 -10.25
CA ALA A 118 -3.64 3.86 -9.25
C ALA A 118 -3.57 2.58 -8.40
N GLY A 119 -4.72 2.05 -7.96
CA GLY A 119 -4.80 0.80 -7.20
C GLY A 119 -4.18 -0.38 -7.96
N ARG A 120 -4.47 -0.52 -9.25
CA ARG A 120 -3.87 -1.58 -10.10
C ARG A 120 -2.38 -1.36 -10.32
N ILE A 121 -1.94 -0.13 -10.55
CA ILE A 121 -0.50 0.18 -10.73
C ILE A 121 0.27 -0.23 -9.48
N PHE A 122 -0.19 0.16 -8.29
CA PHE A 122 0.51 -0.19 -7.05
C PHE A 122 0.31 -1.66 -6.63
N LYS A 123 -0.77 -2.34 -7.03
CA LYS A 123 -0.85 -3.81 -6.92
C LYS A 123 0.22 -4.50 -7.77
N ARG A 124 0.55 -3.98 -8.96
CA ARG A 124 1.68 -4.52 -9.73
C ARG A 124 3.01 -4.32 -9.00
N VAL A 125 3.23 -3.16 -8.39
CA VAL A 125 4.41 -2.91 -7.54
C VAL A 125 4.46 -3.93 -6.40
N LEU A 126 3.35 -4.17 -5.70
CA LEU A 126 3.23 -5.17 -4.63
C LEU A 126 3.68 -6.55 -5.11
N TYR A 127 3.15 -7.02 -6.24
CA TYR A 127 3.43 -8.35 -6.76
C TYR A 127 4.90 -8.54 -7.15
N TYR A 128 5.50 -7.55 -7.82
CA TYR A 128 6.94 -7.61 -8.10
C TYR A 128 7.78 -7.53 -6.82
N MET A 129 7.45 -6.60 -5.93
CA MET A 129 8.16 -6.39 -4.66
C MET A 129 8.17 -7.67 -3.81
N CYS A 130 7.02 -8.29 -3.62
CA CYS A 130 6.88 -9.48 -2.78
C CYS A 130 7.33 -10.78 -3.48
N SER A 131 7.68 -10.74 -4.77
CA SER A 131 8.31 -11.89 -5.44
C SER A 131 9.70 -12.22 -4.85
N GLN A 132 10.43 -11.19 -4.39
CA GLN A 132 11.73 -11.27 -3.71
C GLN A 132 11.84 -10.12 -2.69
N PRO A 133 11.15 -10.23 -1.54
CA PRO A 133 11.00 -9.13 -0.61
C PRO A 133 12.33 -8.65 -0.03
N ASP A 134 13.29 -9.55 0.23
CA ASP A 134 14.61 -9.18 0.76
C ASP A 134 15.38 -8.22 -0.16
N THR A 135 15.13 -8.28 -1.47
CA THR A 135 15.80 -7.45 -2.48
C THR A 135 14.99 -6.20 -2.78
N PHE A 136 13.70 -6.35 -3.10
CA PHE A 136 12.91 -5.25 -3.65
C PHE A 136 12.18 -4.42 -2.60
N HIS A 137 11.80 -5.00 -1.46
CA HIS A 137 11.06 -4.27 -0.43
C HIS A 137 11.83 -3.04 0.07
N PRO A 138 13.13 -3.11 0.41
CA PRO A 138 13.88 -1.92 0.83
C PRO A 138 13.95 -0.84 -0.24
N ILE A 139 14.11 -1.23 -1.51
CA ILE A 139 14.22 -0.31 -2.65
C ILE A 139 12.90 0.43 -2.88
N VAL A 140 11.79 -0.31 -2.93
CA VAL A 140 10.44 0.26 -3.08
C VAL A 140 10.11 1.15 -1.88
N THR A 141 10.33 0.67 -0.65
CA THR A 141 10.07 1.46 0.56
C THR A 141 10.84 2.78 0.56
N HIS A 142 12.10 2.79 0.12
CA HIS A 142 12.89 4.00 0.04
C HIS A 142 12.31 5.02 -0.96
N MET A 143 11.85 4.57 -2.13
CA MET A 143 11.19 5.45 -3.10
C MET A 143 9.87 6.01 -2.56
N LEU A 144 9.05 5.18 -1.90
CA LEU A 144 7.78 5.61 -1.32
C LEU A 144 7.97 6.62 -0.19
N THR A 145 8.84 6.32 0.77
CA THR A 145 9.15 7.23 1.88
C THR A 145 9.82 8.51 1.41
N GLY A 146 10.65 8.45 0.37
CA GLY A 146 11.20 9.65 -0.29
C GLY A 146 10.12 10.56 -0.87
N PHE A 147 9.14 9.99 -1.57
CA PHE A 147 7.97 10.73 -2.07
C PHE A 147 7.16 11.35 -0.92
N GLU A 148 6.89 10.58 0.12
CA GLU A 148 6.09 11.01 1.28
C GLU A 148 6.79 12.11 2.07
N ASN A 149 8.11 12.02 2.24
CA ASN A 149 8.93 13.07 2.87
C ASN A 149 8.81 14.41 2.14
N GLN A 150 8.84 14.40 0.80
CA GLN A 150 8.61 15.62 0.01
C GLN A 150 7.20 16.18 0.22
N SER A 151 6.18 15.31 0.31
CA SER A 151 4.83 15.77 0.64
C SER A 151 4.74 16.33 2.06
N ARG A 152 5.41 15.70 3.03
CA ARG A 152 5.44 16.17 4.43
C ARG A 152 6.09 17.53 4.57
N SER A 153 7.19 17.78 3.84
CA SER A 153 7.87 19.09 3.87
C SER A 153 7.03 20.23 3.30
N ASP A 154 6.03 19.92 2.48
CA ASP A 154 5.16 20.93 1.86
C ASP A 154 3.93 21.29 2.73
N ILE A 155 3.52 20.42 3.65
CA ILE A 155 2.25 20.58 4.38
C ILE A 155 2.14 21.92 5.07
N ASP A 156 3.20 22.34 5.76
CA ASP A 156 3.14 23.54 6.59
C ASP A 156 2.82 24.78 5.76
N TRP A 157 3.43 24.93 4.58
CA TRP A 157 3.15 26.09 3.73
C TRP A 157 1.78 25.97 3.05
N VAL A 158 1.36 24.77 2.63
CA VAL A 158 0.03 24.55 2.01
C VAL A 158 -1.09 24.88 3.00
N GLU A 159 -1.02 24.33 4.21
CA GLU A 159 -2.03 24.53 5.26
C GLU A 159 -2.02 25.98 5.76
N THR A 160 -0.85 26.61 5.90
CA THR A 160 -0.75 28.02 6.29
C THR A 160 -1.37 28.94 5.23
N SER A 161 -1.07 28.71 3.94
CA SER A 161 -1.66 29.50 2.84
C SER A 161 -3.18 29.32 2.77
N ALA A 162 -3.68 28.09 2.84
CA ALA A 162 -5.11 27.82 2.84
C ALA A 162 -5.81 28.43 4.05
N LYS A 163 -5.19 28.37 5.24
CA LYS A 163 -5.72 29.01 6.45
C LYS A 163 -5.89 30.52 6.28
N VAL A 164 -4.87 31.21 5.77
CA VAL A 164 -4.94 32.67 5.54
C VAL A 164 -6.08 33.04 4.59
N LEU A 165 -6.26 32.27 3.51
CA LEU A 165 -7.35 32.46 2.55
C LEU A 165 -8.73 32.26 3.21
N ILE A 166 -8.87 31.21 4.02
CA ILE A 166 -10.10 30.94 4.78
C ILE A 166 -10.41 32.10 5.75
N GLU A 167 -9.41 32.55 6.51
CA GLU A 167 -9.57 33.63 7.50
C GLU A 167 -9.87 34.98 6.84
N SER A 168 -9.42 35.21 5.60
CA SER A 168 -9.79 36.40 4.80
C SER A 168 -11.15 36.28 4.10
N GLY A 169 -11.87 35.16 4.27
CA GLY A 169 -13.17 34.91 3.65
C GLY A 169 -13.11 34.35 2.22
N ASP A 170 -11.92 34.06 1.68
CA ASP A 170 -11.71 33.49 0.35
C ASP A 170 -11.56 31.96 0.40
N ARG A 171 -12.61 31.30 0.87
CA ARG A 171 -12.64 29.83 1.02
C ARG A 171 -12.59 29.09 -0.31
N GLU A 172 -13.07 29.70 -1.40
CA GLU A 172 -13.04 29.09 -2.74
C GLU A 172 -11.61 28.97 -3.27
N THR A 173 -10.79 30.01 -3.11
CA THR A 173 -9.37 29.95 -3.47
C THR A 173 -8.62 28.97 -2.58
N ALA A 174 -8.96 28.89 -1.28
CA ALA A 174 -8.39 27.88 -0.39
C ALA A 174 -8.68 26.44 -0.88
N SER A 175 -9.95 26.15 -1.22
CA SER A 175 -10.35 24.86 -1.78
C SER A 175 -9.62 24.55 -3.09
N SER A 176 -9.46 25.54 -3.96
CA SER A 176 -8.72 25.42 -5.22
C SER A 176 -7.24 25.12 -5.00
N LEU A 177 -6.59 25.78 -4.04
CA LEU A 177 -5.20 25.53 -3.65
C LEU A 177 -5.02 24.09 -3.13
N LEU A 178 -5.86 23.66 -2.18
CA LEU A 178 -5.80 22.32 -1.59
C LEU A 178 -6.03 21.25 -2.66
N THR A 179 -7.03 21.44 -3.53
CA THR A 179 -7.35 20.54 -4.63
C THR A 179 -6.18 20.44 -5.60
N TYR A 180 -5.62 21.58 -6.03
CA TYR A 180 -4.48 21.63 -6.94
C TYR A 180 -3.26 20.90 -6.37
N TYR A 181 -2.94 21.11 -5.09
CA TYR A 181 -1.81 20.45 -4.46
C TYR A 181 -2.04 18.93 -4.37
N SER A 182 -3.20 18.48 -3.89
CA SER A 182 -3.53 17.05 -3.81
C SER A 182 -3.50 16.37 -5.18
N HIS A 183 -4.08 16.99 -6.21
CA HIS A 183 -4.06 16.48 -7.59
C HIS A 183 -2.63 16.40 -8.13
N SER A 184 -1.82 17.42 -7.89
CA SER A 184 -0.41 17.44 -8.30
C SER A 184 0.39 16.32 -7.63
N ARG A 185 0.15 16.06 -6.34
CA ARG A 185 0.79 14.94 -5.63
C ARG A 185 0.27 13.59 -6.11
N ALA A 186 -1.02 13.46 -6.35
CA ALA A 186 -1.63 12.25 -6.90
C ALA A 186 -1.04 11.89 -8.28
N SER A 187 -0.92 12.87 -9.18
CA SER A 187 -0.27 12.70 -10.49
C SER A 187 1.19 12.25 -10.36
N LYS A 188 1.98 12.90 -9.49
CA LYS A 188 3.37 12.48 -9.22
C LYS A 188 3.47 11.08 -8.63
N ALA A 189 2.54 10.69 -7.75
CA ALA A 189 2.49 9.34 -7.20
C ALA A 189 2.21 8.31 -8.30
N LEU A 190 1.28 8.61 -9.21
CA LEU A 190 0.97 7.75 -10.35
C LEU A 190 2.20 7.53 -11.25
N GLU A 191 2.91 8.60 -11.60
CA GLU A 191 4.15 8.52 -12.38
C GLU A 191 5.24 7.71 -11.67
N LEU A 192 5.40 7.89 -10.35
CA LEU A 192 6.29 7.06 -9.54
C LEU A 192 5.90 5.58 -9.62
N GLY A 193 4.61 5.26 -9.48
CA GLY A 193 4.07 3.90 -9.60
C GLY A 193 4.39 3.25 -10.95
N LYS A 194 4.21 3.99 -12.05
CA LYS A 194 4.56 3.54 -13.41
C LYS A 194 6.05 3.26 -13.54
N ALA A 195 6.89 4.18 -13.08
CA ALA A 195 8.34 4.06 -13.15
C ALA A 195 8.84 2.83 -12.36
N MET A 196 8.36 2.65 -11.13
CA MET A 196 8.67 1.47 -10.30
C MET A 196 8.26 0.18 -11.00
N THR A 197 7.03 0.15 -11.54
CA THR A 197 6.52 -1.03 -12.21
C THR A 197 7.32 -1.38 -13.46
N ALA A 198 7.67 -0.40 -14.29
CA ALA A 198 8.48 -0.61 -15.49
C ALA A 198 9.89 -1.09 -15.15
N ALA A 199 10.52 -0.52 -14.12
CA ALA A 199 11.84 -0.93 -13.67
C ALA A 199 11.86 -2.36 -13.14
N LEU A 200 10.88 -2.72 -12.29
CA LEU A 200 10.75 -4.07 -11.72
C LEU A 200 10.41 -5.11 -12.79
N ASP A 201 9.48 -4.81 -13.70
CA ASP A 201 9.12 -5.70 -14.82
C ASP A 201 10.34 -5.96 -15.72
N GLY A 202 11.05 -4.90 -16.11
CA GLY A 202 12.26 -5.00 -16.91
C GLY A 202 13.33 -5.84 -16.21
N TYR A 203 13.59 -5.58 -14.93
CA TYR A 203 14.55 -6.37 -14.15
C TYR A 203 14.18 -7.85 -14.11
N ILE A 204 12.94 -8.20 -13.76
CA ILE A 204 12.49 -9.59 -13.66
C ILE A 204 12.62 -10.34 -14.99
N LYS A 205 12.20 -9.70 -16.10
CA LYS A 205 12.26 -10.32 -17.43
C LYS A 205 13.70 -10.49 -17.91
N LEU A 206 14.52 -9.45 -17.79
CA LEU A 206 15.90 -9.46 -18.30
C LEU A 206 16.85 -10.32 -17.46
N SER A 207 16.56 -10.50 -16.17
CA SER A 207 17.35 -11.38 -15.29
C SER A 207 16.93 -12.86 -15.34
N GLY A 208 15.94 -13.22 -16.17
CA GLY A 208 15.42 -14.58 -16.28
C GLY A 208 14.66 -15.05 -15.04
N GLN A 209 14.17 -14.13 -14.20
CA GLN A 209 13.45 -14.44 -12.97
C GLN A 209 11.94 -14.65 -13.18
N TRP A 210 11.43 -14.37 -14.38
CA TRP A 210 10.05 -14.63 -14.75
C TRP A 210 9.68 -16.11 -14.57
N ARG A 211 8.51 -16.37 -14.01
CA ARG A 211 7.96 -17.72 -13.82
C ARG A 211 6.52 -17.74 -14.31
N ASN A 212 6.21 -18.69 -15.18
CA ASN A 212 4.83 -18.96 -15.56
C ASN A 212 4.10 -19.70 -14.42
N PRO A 213 2.78 -19.48 -14.24
CA PRO A 213 1.99 -20.26 -13.31
C PRO A 213 2.02 -21.74 -13.69
N ILE A 214 2.02 -22.61 -12.69
CA ILE A 214 2.00 -24.08 -12.88
C ILE A 214 0.56 -24.62 -12.81
N GLY A 215 -0.28 -24.02 -11.96
CA GLY A 215 -1.67 -24.41 -11.77
C GLY A 215 -2.65 -23.59 -12.63
N SER A 216 -3.92 -24.02 -12.61
CA SER A 216 -5.05 -23.35 -13.28
C SER A 216 -5.79 -22.34 -12.40
N GLU A 217 -5.64 -22.45 -11.08
CA GLU A 217 -6.30 -21.55 -10.13
C GLU A 217 -5.67 -20.16 -10.17
N ILE A 218 -6.50 -19.15 -10.43
CA ILE A 218 -6.09 -17.74 -10.49
C ILE A 218 -6.40 -17.02 -9.17
N ASN A 219 -7.53 -17.35 -8.56
CA ASN A 219 -8.02 -16.71 -7.35
C ASN A 219 -7.92 -17.67 -6.16
N ASP A 220 -7.68 -17.11 -4.98
CA ASP A 220 -7.88 -17.83 -3.72
C ASP A 220 -9.37 -18.14 -3.53
N ALA A 221 -9.69 -19.35 -3.05
CA ALA A 221 -11.08 -19.76 -2.78
C ALA A 221 -11.68 -19.07 -1.54
N GLY A 222 -10.90 -18.27 -0.81
CA GLY A 222 -11.29 -17.65 0.45
C GLY A 222 -11.21 -18.60 1.65
N GLU A 223 -10.56 -19.77 1.48
CA GLU A 223 -10.42 -20.80 2.51
C GLU A 223 -9.14 -20.62 3.36
N GLY A 224 -8.50 -19.45 3.27
CA GLY A 224 -7.29 -19.11 4.04
C GLY A 224 -6.00 -19.62 3.42
N ALA A 225 -5.94 -19.77 2.08
CA ALA A 225 -4.68 -20.01 1.39
C ALA A 225 -3.81 -18.73 1.35
N GLU A 226 -2.52 -18.92 1.09
CA GLU A 226 -1.53 -17.84 1.16
C GLU A 226 -1.76 -16.83 0.01
N THR A 227 -2.21 -15.63 0.37
CA THR A 227 -2.28 -14.48 -0.55
C THR A 227 -0.91 -13.83 -0.73
N VAL A 228 -0.75 -12.98 -1.76
CA VAL A 228 0.54 -12.33 -2.04
C VAL A 228 0.93 -11.42 -0.86
N ASN A 229 2.03 -11.76 -0.20
CA ASN A 229 2.55 -11.04 0.96
C ASN A 229 4.08 -10.95 0.91
N CYS A 230 4.65 -9.98 1.62
CA CYS A 230 6.10 -9.76 1.67
C CYS A 230 6.81 -10.50 2.82
N LEU A 231 6.15 -11.53 3.36
CA LEU A 231 6.61 -12.40 4.44
C LEU A 231 6.64 -13.87 3.99
N VAL A 232 6.80 -14.14 2.69
CA VAL A 232 6.81 -15.50 2.13
C VAL A 232 7.77 -16.41 2.89
N GLY A 233 7.20 -17.49 3.44
CA GLY A 233 7.92 -18.52 4.20
C GLY A 233 8.07 -18.25 5.70
N TYR A 234 7.63 -17.09 6.21
CA TYR A 234 7.44 -16.85 7.64
C TYR A 234 6.11 -17.47 8.09
N ASP A 235 6.09 -18.00 9.30
CA ASP A 235 4.93 -18.54 10.00
C ASP A 235 4.11 -17.37 10.61
N PRO A 236 2.84 -17.17 10.23
CA PRO A 236 2.01 -16.11 10.76
C PRO A 236 1.67 -16.25 12.25
N ASP A 237 1.76 -17.46 12.81
CA ASP A 237 1.48 -17.74 14.23
C ASP A 237 2.71 -17.55 15.13
N GLN A 238 3.88 -17.24 14.56
CA GLN A 238 5.11 -17.04 15.31
C GLN A 238 5.63 -15.60 15.17
N PRO A 239 6.08 -14.96 16.26
CA PRO A 239 6.69 -13.64 16.16
C PRO A 239 8.01 -13.69 15.37
N ILE A 240 8.28 -12.65 14.58
CA ILE A 240 9.37 -12.63 13.59
C ILE A 240 10.77 -12.89 14.19
N TRP A 241 11.02 -12.52 15.44
CA TRP A 241 12.29 -12.76 16.13
C TRP A 241 12.52 -14.22 16.55
N LYS A 242 11.48 -15.06 16.53
CA LYS A 242 11.59 -16.52 16.74
C LYS A 242 11.80 -17.28 15.44
N GLN A 243 11.80 -16.59 14.31
CA GLN A 243 11.82 -17.20 12.99
C GLN A 243 13.19 -17.00 12.30
N PRO A 244 13.58 -17.90 11.38
CA PRO A 244 14.83 -17.75 10.65
C PRO A 244 14.80 -16.48 9.79
N ALA A 245 15.89 -15.70 9.82
CA ALA A 245 16.02 -14.43 9.08
C ALA A 245 15.84 -14.53 7.55
N ASN A 246 15.87 -15.75 6.99
CA ASN A 246 15.54 -15.99 5.58
C ASN A 246 14.91 -17.39 5.40
N PRO A 247 13.60 -17.53 5.65
CA PRO A 247 12.92 -18.83 5.66
C PRO A 247 12.93 -19.50 4.28
N MET A 248 12.83 -18.69 3.22
CA MET A 248 12.88 -19.11 1.82
C MET A 248 14.24 -19.75 1.47
N ARG A 249 15.35 -19.12 1.88
CA ARG A 249 16.71 -19.67 1.68
C ARG A 249 16.90 -20.99 2.44
N LYS A 250 16.32 -21.12 3.64
CA LYS A 250 16.33 -22.37 4.42
C LYS A 250 15.52 -23.48 3.75
N LYS A 251 14.28 -23.21 3.30
CA LYS A 251 13.44 -24.17 2.54
C LYS A 251 14.14 -24.66 1.26
N ARG A 252 14.78 -23.75 0.50
CA ARG A 252 15.58 -24.11 -0.69
C ARG A 252 16.79 -24.99 -0.34
N SER A 253 17.50 -24.68 0.75
CA SER A 253 18.64 -25.50 1.20
C SER A 253 18.23 -26.90 1.67
N LEU A 254 17.06 -27.02 2.31
CA LEU A 254 16.50 -28.29 2.77
C LEU A 254 16.02 -29.15 1.60
N ARG A 255 15.33 -28.55 0.62
CA ARG A 255 14.97 -29.23 -0.64
C ARG A 255 16.22 -29.72 -1.38
N ASN A 256 17.22 -28.86 -1.56
CA ASN A 256 18.45 -29.25 -2.25
C ASN A 256 19.23 -30.34 -1.50
N ARG A 257 19.25 -30.34 -0.16
CA ARG A 257 19.83 -31.45 0.63
C ARG A 257 19.07 -32.76 0.48
N MET A 258 17.73 -32.73 0.39
CA MET A 258 16.93 -33.92 0.11
C MET A 258 17.18 -34.46 -1.31
N PHE A 259 17.37 -33.61 -2.31
CA PHE A 259 17.70 -34.04 -3.68
C PHE A 259 19.13 -34.57 -3.83
N VAL A 260 20.10 -34.08 -3.04
CA VAL A 260 21.47 -34.62 -3.02
C VAL A 260 21.56 -35.96 -2.27
N GLN A 261 20.55 -36.29 -1.44
CA GLN A 261 20.39 -37.58 -0.77
C GLN A 261 19.37 -38.50 -1.49
N GLY A 262 19.18 -38.33 -2.80
CA GLY A 262 18.51 -39.35 -3.62
C GLY A 262 19.27 -40.69 -3.56
N PRO A 263 18.58 -41.84 -3.62
CA PRO A 263 19.17 -43.11 -3.28
C PRO A 263 20.28 -43.46 -4.28
N ARG A 264 21.46 -43.82 -3.75
CA ARG A 264 22.48 -44.54 -4.53
C ARG A 264 21.94 -45.94 -4.79
N TYR A 265 21.49 -46.19 -6.00
CA TYR A 265 21.40 -47.52 -6.59
C TYR A 265 22.23 -47.51 -7.87
#